data_AF-A0A1W2BPM3-F1
#
_entry.id   AF-A0A1W2BPM3-F1
#
_cell.length_a   1.000
_cell.length_b   1.000
_cell.length_c   1.000
_cell.angle_alpha   90.00
_cell.angle_beta   90.00
_cell.angle_gamma   90.00
#
_symmetry.space_group_name_H-M   'P 1'
#
loop_
_entity.id
_entity.type
_entity.pdbx_description
1 polymer ?
#
loop_
_entity_poly.entity_id
_entity_poly.type
_entity_poly.pdbx_seq_one_letter_code
_entity_poly.pdbx_strand_id
1 'polypeptide(L)'
;MKYLVIILFIIGMVGCKDAKDVKATAPTISLVEQIDIQNNGKELVQKHCNLCHNPNASAQNRIAPPMIAIKEHYISDDTTEEEFTNALLNWVKKPSKEISRMPGAVRRFGLMPFQPYKEEDIRTIASYIYNFEMEEPERFNENHKKGNGMRSKNSQNSTIQEKKSQKSVEEIGLAYALSTKQILGQNLMSTIQKKGTLAALEFCNIKAYPLTDSMAVVHNAKIKRVSDQPRNPKNSANSKELIYINSFKQDLEKGLTVEPIVEKNNSGEIAFYYPIITNTMCLQCHGTKNEVTPETLVKIKNLYPKDKALGYSTNEVRGIWSISFKE
;
A
#
# COMPACT_ATOMS: atom_id res chain seq x y z
N MET A 1 76.09 44.99 -14.43
CA MET A 1 74.69 44.71 -14.03
C MET A 1 74.42 43.23 -14.25
N LYS A 2 73.80 42.57 -13.25
CA LYS A 2 73.23 41.21 -13.23
C LYS A 2 74.23 40.04 -13.13
N TYR A 3 74.60 39.58 -11.92
CA TYR A 3 74.03 38.50 -11.06
C TYR A 3 74.87 37.20 -11.25
N LEU A 4 75.70 36.68 -10.32
CA LEU A 4 75.64 36.31 -8.89
C LEU A 4 75.09 34.88 -8.62
N VAL A 5 75.89 34.10 -7.86
CA VAL A 5 75.60 32.88 -7.04
C VAL A 5 75.50 31.54 -7.79
N ILE A 6 76.56 30.72 -7.84
CA ILE A 6 77.02 29.70 -6.86
C ILE A 6 75.95 28.69 -6.43
N ILE A 7 76.08 27.49 -6.99
CA ILE A 7 75.36 26.26 -6.67
C ILE A 7 75.74 25.78 -5.25
N LEU A 8 74.76 25.63 -4.38
CA LEU A 8 74.86 24.73 -3.22
C LEU A 8 73.65 23.80 -3.18
N PHE A 9 73.96 22.51 -3.29
CA PHE A 9 73.04 21.39 -3.38
C PHE A 9 72.54 21.04 -1.96
N ILE A 10 71.25 21.23 -1.67
CA ILE A 10 70.60 20.70 -0.47
C ILE A 10 69.54 19.70 -0.93
N ILE A 11 69.83 18.42 -0.67
CA ILE A 11 68.94 17.27 -0.81
C ILE A 11 67.89 17.36 0.31
N GLY A 12 66.67 17.75 -0.06
CA GLY A 12 65.50 17.66 0.81
C GLY A 12 64.80 16.32 0.61
N MET A 13 64.71 15.54 1.69
CA MET A 13 64.06 14.24 1.71
C MET A 13 62.56 14.31 1.37
N VAL A 14 62.13 13.28 0.66
CA VAL A 14 60.76 12.93 0.28
C VAL A 14 59.84 12.86 1.51
N GLY A 15 58.77 13.65 1.49
CA GLY A 15 57.62 13.49 2.38
C GLY A 15 56.39 13.10 1.56
N CYS A 16 56.05 11.81 1.52
CA CYS A 16 54.76 11.33 1.03
C CYS A 16 53.65 11.92 1.91
N LYS A 17 52.73 12.70 1.32
CA LYS A 17 51.47 13.03 1.97
C LYS A 17 50.39 12.21 1.28
N ASP A 18 49.93 11.19 1.99
CA ASP A 18 48.87 10.29 1.57
C ASP A 18 47.67 11.06 1.02
N ALA A 19 47.37 10.85 -0.25
CA ALA A 19 46.08 11.19 -0.84
C ALA A 19 45.05 10.24 -0.21
N LYS A 20 44.38 10.70 0.85
CA LYS A 20 43.15 10.04 1.30
C LYS A 20 42.09 10.25 0.24
N ASP A 21 41.77 9.17 -0.47
CA ASP A 21 40.51 8.98 -1.17
C ASP A 21 39.35 9.35 -0.23
N VAL A 22 38.82 10.56 -0.39
CA VAL A 22 37.49 10.89 0.13
C VAL A 22 36.50 10.28 -0.85
N LYS A 23 36.19 8.99 -0.67
CA LYS A 23 34.94 8.44 -1.18
C LYS A 23 33.83 9.30 -0.58
N ALA A 24 33.10 10.02 -1.44
CA ALA A 24 31.88 10.69 -1.05
C ALA A 24 30.93 9.64 -0.44
N THR A 25 30.85 9.61 0.88
CA THR A 25 29.82 8.86 1.59
C THR A 25 28.50 9.52 1.23
N ALA A 26 27.59 8.74 0.64
CA ALA A 26 26.20 9.16 0.42
C ALA A 26 25.63 9.72 1.75
N PRO A 27 24.80 10.77 1.71
CA PRO A 27 24.23 11.34 2.93
C PRO A 27 23.44 10.27 3.66
N THR A 28 23.87 9.93 4.88
CA THR A 28 23.17 8.99 5.75
C THR A 28 21.89 9.66 6.25
N ILE A 29 20.73 9.11 5.89
CA ILE A 29 19.40 9.54 6.34
C ILE A 29 19.40 9.65 7.88
N SER A 30 18.84 10.73 8.43
CA SER A 30 18.84 10.94 9.88
C SER A 30 18.01 9.86 10.60
N LEU A 31 18.31 9.55 11.88
CA LEU A 31 17.55 8.53 12.63
C LEU A 31 16.04 8.86 12.71
N VAL A 32 15.69 10.15 12.82
CA VAL A 32 14.29 10.61 12.84
C VAL A 32 13.61 10.34 11.50
N GLU A 33 14.31 10.64 10.41
CA GLU A 33 13.82 10.41 9.05
C GLU A 33 13.73 8.91 8.72
N GLN A 34 14.65 8.07 9.24
CA GLN A 34 14.55 6.62 9.13
C GLN A 34 13.31 6.09 9.86
N ILE A 35 13.02 6.56 11.07
CA ILE A 35 11.82 6.17 11.83
C ILE A 35 10.55 6.60 11.11
N ASP A 36 10.54 7.83 10.57
CA ASP A 36 9.40 8.36 9.81
C ASP A 36 9.13 7.54 8.54
N ILE A 37 10.17 7.27 7.73
CA ILE A 37 10.05 6.43 6.53
C ILE A 37 9.63 5.01 6.91
N GLN A 38 10.18 4.44 7.99
CA GLN A 38 9.84 3.10 8.45
C GLN A 38 8.36 2.98 8.81
N ASN A 39 7.82 3.95 9.55
CA ASN A 39 6.44 3.91 10.02
C ASN A 39 5.47 4.33 8.91
N ASN A 40 5.66 5.52 8.33
CA ASN A 40 4.76 6.08 7.32
C ASN A 40 4.81 5.27 6.02
N GLY A 41 6.00 4.87 5.58
CA GLY A 41 6.16 4.07 4.36
C GLY A 41 5.56 2.68 4.49
N LYS A 42 5.73 2.00 5.63
CA LYS A 42 5.08 0.72 5.92
C LYS A 42 3.56 0.86 5.89
N GLU A 43 3.03 1.89 6.54
CA GLU A 43 1.60 2.15 6.57
C GLU A 43 1.04 2.44 5.17
N LEU A 44 1.72 3.24 4.36
CA LEU A 44 1.34 3.51 2.97
C LEU A 44 1.34 2.24 2.12
N VAL A 45 2.35 1.36 2.25
CA VAL A 45 2.37 0.05 1.58
C VAL A 45 1.15 -0.79 1.98
N GLN A 46 0.81 -0.80 3.27
CA GLN A 46 -0.35 -1.52 3.79
C GLN A 46 -1.68 -0.96 3.25
N LYS A 47 -1.83 0.37 3.23
CA LYS A 47 -3.04 1.07 2.76
C LYS A 47 -3.26 0.94 1.26
N HIS A 48 -2.20 1.09 0.48
CA HIS A 48 -2.27 1.26 -0.97
C HIS A 48 -1.95 -0.01 -1.76
N CYS A 49 -1.01 -0.83 -1.30
CA CYS A 49 -0.46 -1.89 -2.14
C CYS A 49 -0.86 -3.31 -1.70
N ASN A 50 -0.97 -3.54 -0.38
CA ASN A 50 -1.17 -4.88 0.19
C ASN A 50 -2.54 -5.50 -0.11
N LEU A 51 -3.49 -4.73 -0.64
CA LEU A 51 -4.73 -5.27 -1.20
C LEU A 51 -4.42 -6.39 -2.20
N CYS A 52 -3.47 -6.14 -3.10
CA CYS A 52 -3.06 -7.07 -4.14
C CYS A 52 -1.74 -7.77 -3.84
N HIS A 53 -0.78 -7.05 -3.26
CA HIS A 53 0.58 -7.53 -3.00
C HIS A 53 0.74 -8.18 -1.62
N ASN A 54 -0.32 -8.79 -1.08
CA ASN A 54 -0.31 -9.38 0.26
C ASN A 54 0.84 -10.38 0.45
N PRO A 55 1.74 -10.16 1.43
CA PRO A 55 2.81 -11.11 1.71
C PRO A 55 2.24 -12.47 2.14
N ASN A 56 1.16 -12.46 2.92
CA ASN A 56 0.57 -13.63 3.56
C ASN A 56 -0.47 -14.37 2.68
N ALA A 57 -0.67 -13.96 1.42
CA ALA A 57 -1.57 -14.68 0.52
C ALA A 57 -0.99 -16.03 0.10
N SER A 58 -1.80 -17.09 0.18
CA SER A 58 -1.42 -18.42 -0.34
C SER A 58 -1.12 -18.35 -1.85
N ALA A 59 -0.29 -19.25 -2.36
CA ALA A 59 0.11 -19.25 -3.77
C ALA A 59 -1.08 -19.28 -4.75
N GLN A 60 -2.18 -19.94 -4.38
CA GLN A 60 -3.41 -20.08 -5.17
C GLN A 60 -4.30 -18.83 -5.14
N ASN A 61 -4.25 -18.08 -4.05
CA ASN A 61 -5.09 -16.90 -3.81
C ASN A 61 -4.34 -15.59 -4.07
N ARG A 62 -3.05 -15.66 -4.40
CA ARG A 62 -2.21 -14.52 -4.74
C ARG A 62 -2.65 -13.90 -6.08
N ILE A 63 -2.90 -12.60 -6.07
CA ILE A 63 -3.39 -11.84 -7.23
C ILE A 63 -2.33 -10.90 -7.83
N ALA A 64 -1.20 -10.70 -7.14
CA ALA A 64 -0.04 -9.92 -7.60
C ALA A 64 1.25 -10.49 -6.97
N PRO A 65 2.45 -10.23 -7.55
CA PRO A 65 3.70 -10.68 -6.95
C PRO A 65 3.90 -10.07 -5.54
N PRO A 66 4.52 -10.79 -4.59
CA PRO A 66 4.86 -10.19 -3.30
C PRO A 66 5.84 -9.02 -3.47
N MET A 67 5.79 -8.05 -2.56
CA MET A 67 6.67 -6.87 -2.65
C MET A 67 8.16 -7.21 -2.57
N ILE A 68 8.55 -8.25 -1.82
CA ILE A 68 9.93 -8.71 -1.79
C ILE A 68 10.42 -9.11 -3.19
N ALA A 69 9.60 -9.78 -3.99
CA ALA A 69 9.98 -10.14 -5.36
C ALA A 69 10.11 -8.89 -6.25
N ILE A 70 9.30 -7.85 -6.03
CA ILE A 70 9.45 -6.58 -6.75
C ILE A 70 10.79 -5.94 -6.39
N LYS A 71 11.11 -5.87 -5.09
CA LYS A 71 12.39 -5.36 -4.60
C LYS A 71 13.57 -6.05 -5.28
N GLU A 72 13.59 -7.38 -5.28
CA GLU A 72 14.67 -8.19 -5.88
C GLU A 72 14.83 -8.01 -7.39
N HIS A 73 13.76 -7.74 -8.14
CA HIS A 73 13.84 -7.57 -9.59
C HIS A 73 14.15 -6.14 -10.03
N TYR A 74 13.90 -5.16 -9.16
CA TYR A 74 14.08 -3.75 -9.48
C TYR A 74 15.34 -3.15 -8.87
N ILE A 75 15.89 -3.74 -7.80
CA ILE A 75 17.05 -3.22 -7.07
C ILE A 75 18.23 -4.21 -7.19
N SER A 76 19.31 -3.73 -7.79
CA SER A 76 20.63 -4.36 -7.82
C SER A 76 21.64 -3.54 -7.00
N ASP A 77 22.90 -4.01 -6.90
CA ASP A 77 23.96 -3.38 -6.09
C ASP A 77 24.32 -1.97 -6.59
N ASP A 78 24.05 -1.70 -7.87
CA ASP A 78 24.28 -0.43 -8.57
C ASP A 78 23.01 0.42 -8.72
N THR A 79 21.83 -0.10 -8.36
CA THR A 79 20.59 0.68 -8.44
C THR A 79 20.55 1.71 -7.33
N THR A 80 20.40 2.99 -7.67
CA THR A 80 20.19 4.06 -6.68
C THR A 80 18.73 4.14 -6.22
N GLU A 81 18.49 4.72 -5.04
CA GLU A 81 17.13 4.95 -4.53
C GLU A 81 16.31 5.82 -5.49
N GLU A 82 16.94 6.81 -6.13
CA GLU A 82 16.29 7.69 -7.11
C GLU A 82 15.86 6.91 -8.37
N GLU A 83 16.73 6.04 -8.90
CA GLU A 83 16.39 5.19 -10.05
C GLU A 83 15.24 4.24 -9.73
N PHE A 84 15.28 3.60 -8.56
CA PHE A 84 14.19 2.74 -8.10
C PHE A 84 12.88 3.53 -7.94
N THR A 85 12.95 4.70 -7.31
CA THR A 85 11.79 5.58 -7.09
C THR A 85 11.16 6.02 -8.41
N ASN A 86 11.98 6.42 -9.38
CA ASN A 86 11.51 6.80 -10.72
C ASN A 86 10.90 5.62 -11.48
N ALA A 87 11.49 4.42 -11.36
CA ALA A 87 10.93 3.21 -11.94
C ALA A 87 9.57 2.86 -11.32
N LEU A 88 9.42 2.97 -9.99
CA LEU A 88 8.16 2.72 -9.30
C LEU A 88 7.10 3.77 -9.66
N LEU A 89 7.46 5.05 -9.69
CA LEU A 89 6.57 6.13 -10.11
C LEU A 89 6.05 5.92 -11.53
N ASN A 90 6.92 5.59 -12.48
CA ASN A 90 6.54 5.32 -13.86
C ASN A 90 5.60 4.10 -13.94
N TRP A 91 5.93 3.03 -13.22
CA TRP A 91 5.10 1.83 -13.14
C TRP A 91 3.71 2.11 -12.59
N VAL A 92 3.59 2.78 -11.43
CA VAL A 92 2.30 3.02 -10.77
C VAL A 92 1.42 3.98 -11.59
N LYS A 93 2.02 5.03 -12.19
CA LYS A 93 1.30 6.03 -12.99
C LYS A 93 0.81 5.47 -14.33
N LYS A 94 1.57 4.56 -14.97
CA LYS A 94 1.19 4.00 -16.26
C LYS A 94 1.72 2.57 -16.43
N PRO A 95 1.13 1.58 -15.75
CA PRO A 95 1.56 0.20 -15.88
C PRO A 95 1.47 -0.25 -17.35
N SER A 96 2.54 -0.88 -17.87
CA SER A 96 2.55 -1.42 -19.23
C SER A 96 3.43 -2.67 -19.31
N LYS A 97 3.22 -3.50 -20.34
CA LYS A 97 4.05 -4.71 -20.54
C LYS A 97 5.49 -4.34 -20.86
N GLU A 98 5.66 -3.26 -21.61
CA GLU A 98 6.91 -2.77 -22.18
C GLU A 98 7.86 -2.24 -21.10
N ILE A 99 7.31 -1.60 -20.05
CA ILE A 99 8.10 -1.04 -18.94
C ILE A 99 8.29 -2.02 -17.77
N SER A 100 7.73 -3.24 -17.87
CA SER A 100 7.81 -4.22 -16.77
C SER A 100 9.17 -4.91 -16.73
N ARG A 101 9.86 -4.83 -15.58
CA ARG A 101 11.04 -5.68 -15.31
C ARG A 101 10.66 -7.10 -14.87
N MET A 102 9.36 -7.40 -14.75
CA MET A 102 8.84 -8.68 -14.29
C MET A 102 7.84 -9.28 -15.30
N PRO A 103 8.25 -9.59 -16.54
CA PRO A 103 7.34 -10.09 -17.57
C PRO A 103 6.68 -11.43 -17.18
N GLY A 104 7.36 -12.24 -16.36
CA GLY A 104 6.77 -13.46 -15.78
C GLY A 104 5.60 -13.18 -14.84
N ALA A 105 5.69 -12.12 -14.03
CA ALA A 105 4.59 -11.69 -13.17
C ALA A 105 3.42 -11.16 -14.01
N VAL A 106 3.70 -10.38 -15.06
CA VAL A 106 2.64 -9.89 -15.97
C VAL A 106 1.93 -11.03 -16.69
N ARG A 107 2.65 -12.08 -17.12
CA ARG A 107 2.04 -13.28 -17.71
C ARG A 107 1.17 -14.04 -16.71
N ARG A 108 1.61 -14.15 -15.45
CA ARG A 108 0.92 -14.93 -14.42
C ARG A 108 -0.30 -14.22 -13.83
N PHE A 109 -0.15 -12.93 -13.51
CA PHE A 109 -1.13 -12.16 -12.73
C PHE A 109 -1.92 -11.16 -13.59
N GLY A 110 -1.51 -10.95 -14.84
CA GLY A 110 -2.01 -9.85 -15.67
C GLY A 110 -1.29 -8.54 -15.36
N LEU A 111 -1.69 -7.49 -16.08
CA LEU A 111 -1.15 -6.14 -15.88
C LEU A 111 -1.79 -5.49 -14.65
N MET A 112 -0.97 -4.84 -13.81
CA MET A 112 -1.48 -4.06 -12.68
C MET A 112 -2.37 -2.92 -13.20
N PRO A 113 -3.57 -2.69 -12.63
CA PRO A 113 -4.39 -1.55 -13.00
C PRO A 113 -3.75 -0.23 -12.51
N PHE A 114 -3.92 0.84 -13.28
CA PHE A 114 -3.52 2.19 -12.89
C PHE A 114 -4.04 2.57 -11.50
N GLN A 115 -3.18 3.15 -10.68
CA GLN A 115 -3.55 3.68 -9.35
C GLN A 115 -3.31 5.20 -9.29
N PRO A 116 -4.36 6.01 -9.04
CA PRO A 116 -4.24 7.46 -9.00
C PRO A 116 -3.76 7.96 -7.63
N TYR A 117 -2.64 7.42 -7.13
CA TYR A 117 -2.05 7.82 -5.84
C TYR A 117 -1.23 9.11 -5.98
N LYS A 118 -1.08 9.85 -4.88
CA LYS A 118 -0.26 11.05 -4.86
C LYS A 118 1.22 10.67 -5.07
N GLU A 119 1.94 11.51 -5.79
CA GLU A 119 3.37 11.25 -6.07
C GLU A 119 4.21 11.20 -4.79
N GLU A 120 3.90 12.06 -3.81
CA GLU A 120 4.53 12.08 -2.48
C GLU A 120 4.42 10.72 -1.79
N ASP A 121 3.22 10.11 -1.77
CA ASP A 121 3.01 8.80 -1.17
C ASP A 121 3.85 7.71 -1.86
N ILE A 122 3.95 7.75 -3.20
CA ILE A 122 4.75 6.78 -3.95
C ILE A 122 6.25 6.93 -3.66
N ARG A 123 6.73 8.16 -3.45
CA ARG A 123 8.14 8.40 -3.08
C ARG A 123 8.43 7.84 -1.69
N THR A 124 7.55 8.05 -0.72
CA THR A 124 7.69 7.46 0.63
C THR A 124 7.62 5.93 0.58
N ILE A 125 6.71 5.36 -0.20
CA ILE A 125 6.64 3.91 -0.45
C ILE A 125 7.94 3.40 -1.08
N ALA A 126 8.47 4.10 -2.09
CA ALA A 126 9.71 3.71 -2.76
C ALA A 126 10.89 3.70 -1.79
N SER A 127 11.03 4.76 -0.99
CA SER A 127 12.08 4.84 0.03
C SER A 127 11.98 3.71 1.04
N TYR A 128 10.77 3.39 1.50
CA TYR A 128 10.55 2.27 2.41
C TYR A 128 10.92 0.92 1.77
N ILE A 129 10.43 0.63 0.56
CA ILE A 129 10.76 -0.62 -0.14
C ILE A 129 12.26 -0.72 -0.40
N TYR A 130 12.94 0.38 -0.70
CA TYR A 130 14.38 0.39 -0.96
C TYR A 130 15.19 0.12 0.32
N ASN A 131 14.90 0.85 1.39
CA ASN A 131 15.73 0.88 2.60
C ASN A 131 15.41 -0.21 3.63
N PHE A 132 14.22 -0.80 3.63
CA PHE A 132 13.78 -1.74 4.69
C PHE A 132 13.51 -3.16 4.19
N GLU A 133 13.51 -4.14 5.10
CA GLU A 133 13.12 -5.52 4.78
C GLU A 133 11.61 -5.61 4.52
N MET A 134 11.24 -6.39 3.50
CA MET A 134 9.84 -6.61 3.15
C MET A 134 9.34 -7.92 3.75
N GLU A 135 8.08 -7.94 4.19
CA GLU A 135 7.44 -9.18 4.65
C GLU A 135 7.47 -10.27 3.57
N GLU A 136 7.97 -11.45 3.93
CA GLU A 136 8.11 -12.59 3.03
C GLU A 136 6.93 -13.57 3.18
N PRO A 137 6.43 -14.13 2.06
CA PRO A 137 5.56 -15.31 2.12
C PRO A 137 6.26 -16.51 2.77
N GLU A 138 5.53 -17.34 3.54
CA GLU A 138 6.05 -18.52 4.28
C GLU A 138 6.95 -19.49 3.47
N ARG A 139 6.86 -19.53 2.14
CA ARG A 139 7.68 -20.40 1.25
C ARG A 139 8.46 -19.65 0.17
N PHE A 140 8.78 -18.38 0.42
CA PHE A 140 9.50 -17.55 -0.55
C PHE A 140 10.93 -18.08 -0.81
N ASN A 141 11.66 -18.37 0.27
CA ASN A 141 13.07 -18.78 0.24
C ASN A 141 13.34 -20.20 -0.31
N GLU A 142 12.32 -21.07 -0.39
CA GLU A 142 12.50 -22.43 -0.91
C GLU A 142 12.52 -22.47 -2.45
N ASN A 143 11.80 -21.55 -3.10
CA ASN A 143 11.62 -21.53 -4.55
C ASN A 143 12.55 -20.54 -5.29
N HIS A 144 13.09 -19.53 -4.59
CA HIS A 144 13.93 -18.49 -5.19
C HIS A 144 15.44 -18.75 -5.13
N LYS A 145 15.90 -19.83 -4.49
CA LYS A 145 17.32 -20.25 -4.41
C LYS A 145 17.99 -20.65 -5.75
N LYS A 146 17.36 -20.45 -6.90
CA LYS A 146 17.92 -20.80 -8.23
C LYS A 146 18.25 -19.62 -9.13
N GLY A 147 18.09 -18.38 -8.67
CA GLY A 147 18.58 -17.19 -9.37
C GLY A 147 19.42 -16.35 -8.42
N ASN A 148 20.59 -15.91 -8.86
CA ASN A 148 21.43 -14.96 -8.12
C ASN A 148 20.61 -13.71 -7.77
N GLY A 149 20.15 -13.60 -6.53
CA GLY A 149 19.50 -12.41 -5.97
C GLY A 149 20.23 -12.02 -4.70
N MET A 150 20.84 -10.84 -4.70
CA MET A 150 21.64 -10.32 -3.60
C MET A 150 20.88 -10.32 -2.27
N ARG A 151 21.48 -10.92 -1.24
CA ARG A 151 21.30 -10.45 0.14
C ARG A 151 21.79 -9.01 0.19
N SER A 152 20.90 -8.07 0.50
CA SER A 152 21.22 -6.65 0.71
C SER A 152 22.47 -6.51 1.60
N LYS A 153 23.55 -5.97 1.04
CA LYS A 153 24.78 -5.62 1.79
C LYS A 153 24.71 -4.28 2.52
N ASN A 154 23.54 -3.63 2.53
CA ASN A 154 23.30 -2.42 3.31
C ASN A 154 22.40 -2.65 4.53
N SER A 155 22.32 -3.89 5.03
CA SER A 155 21.97 -4.13 6.44
C SER A 155 23.16 -3.73 7.32
N GLN A 156 23.50 -2.43 7.35
CA GLN A 156 24.08 -1.86 8.55
C GLN A 156 22.95 -1.84 9.56
N ASN A 157 22.88 -2.89 10.39
CA ASN A 157 22.17 -2.96 11.67
C ASN A 157 21.26 -1.74 11.95
N SER A 158 20.14 -1.64 11.24
CA SER A 158 18.96 -0.96 11.78
C SER A 158 18.34 -1.94 12.75
N THR A 159 19.09 -2.25 13.82
CA THR A 159 18.53 -2.67 15.10
C THR A 159 17.81 -1.47 15.71
N ILE A 160 16.89 -0.86 14.94
CA ILE A 160 15.71 -0.28 15.52
C ILE A 160 14.95 -1.52 15.96
N GLN A 161 15.30 -2.00 17.16
CA GLN A 161 14.43 -2.88 17.92
C GLN A 161 13.04 -2.29 17.71
N GLU A 162 12.15 -3.06 17.08
CA GLU A 162 10.72 -2.84 17.22
C GLU A 162 10.49 -2.87 18.73
N LYS A 163 10.64 -1.71 19.38
CA LYS A 163 10.08 -1.49 20.69
C LYS A 163 8.64 -1.83 20.43
N LYS A 164 8.16 -2.94 21.02
CA LYS A 164 6.74 -3.24 21.15
C LYS A 164 6.13 -2.12 21.97
N SER A 165 6.06 -0.93 21.36
CA SER A 165 5.18 0.14 21.75
C SER A 165 3.80 -0.48 21.69
N GLN A 166 3.06 -0.34 22.78
CA GLN A 166 1.66 -0.68 22.77
C GLN A 166 1.02 0.11 21.62
N LYS A 167 0.39 -0.58 20.69
CA LYS A 167 -0.26 0.06 19.54
C LYS A 167 -1.31 1.04 20.05
N SER A 168 -1.38 2.22 19.44
CA SER A 168 -2.46 3.16 19.73
C SER A 168 -3.81 2.58 19.32
N VAL A 169 -4.89 3.14 19.85
CA VAL A 169 -6.25 2.71 19.51
C VAL A 169 -6.56 2.97 18.03
N GLU A 170 -5.99 4.04 17.47
CA GLU A 170 -6.03 4.36 16.04
C GLU A 170 -5.35 3.28 15.21
N GLU A 171 -4.14 2.87 15.60
CA GLU A 171 -3.38 1.82 14.90
C GLU A 171 -4.10 0.47 14.95
N ILE A 172 -4.73 0.12 16.07
CA ILE A 172 -5.53 -1.10 16.22
C ILE A 172 -6.75 -1.06 15.30
N GLY A 173 -7.54 0.01 15.38
CA GLY A 173 -8.75 0.16 14.56
C GLY A 173 -8.43 0.18 13.06
N LEU A 174 -7.34 0.86 12.67
CA LEU A 174 -6.88 0.90 11.30
C LEU A 174 -6.42 -0.49 10.83
N ALA A 175 -5.68 -1.23 11.65
CA ALA A 175 -5.29 -2.61 11.35
C ALA A 175 -6.51 -3.51 11.11
N TYR A 176 -7.58 -3.37 11.91
CA TYR A 176 -8.83 -4.12 11.72
C TYR A 176 -9.52 -3.75 10.41
N ALA A 177 -9.61 -2.46 10.08
CA ALA A 177 -10.19 -1.98 8.83
C ALA A 177 -9.40 -2.47 7.60
N LEU A 178 -8.06 -2.31 7.62
CA LEU A 178 -7.20 -2.64 6.49
C LEU A 178 -7.10 -4.15 6.26
N SER A 179 -6.96 -4.96 7.31
CA SER A 179 -6.97 -6.43 7.16
C SER A 179 -8.32 -6.95 6.65
N THR A 180 -9.43 -6.37 7.11
CA THR A 180 -10.77 -6.75 6.61
C THR A 180 -10.96 -6.32 5.14
N LYS A 181 -10.53 -5.10 4.79
CA LYS A 181 -10.50 -4.60 3.40
C LYS A 181 -9.68 -5.53 2.51
N GLN A 182 -8.53 -5.97 3.00
CA GLN A 182 -7.62 -6.84 2.29
C GLN A 182 -8.24 -8.21 1.98
N ILE A 183 -8.88 -8.86 2.97
CA ILE A 183 -9.56 -10.14 2.76
C ILE A 183 -10.71 -10.02 1.75
N LEU A 184 -11.56 -9.00 1.90
CA LEU A 184 -12.67 -8.77 0.96
C LEU A 184 -12.18 -8.45 -0.44
N GLY A 185 -11.19 -7.57 -0.56
CA GLY A 185 -10.61 -7.15 -1.82
C GLY A 185 -9.90 -8.29 -2.55
N GLN A 186 -9.17 -9.16 -1.85
CA GLN A 186 -8.54 -10.33 -2.47
C GLN A 186 -9.55 -11.30 -3.05
N ASN A 187 -10.60 -11.63 -2.29
CA ASN A 187 -11.63 -12.53 -2.78
C ASN A 187 -12.40 -11.90 -3.95
N LEU A 188 -12.71 -10.60 -3.88
CA LEU A 188 -13.33 -9.85 -4.96
C LEU A 188 -12.45 -9.86 -6.23
N MET A 189 -11.19 -9.49 -6.09
CA MET A 189 -10.25 -9.39 -7.21
C MET A 189 -9.94 -10.72 -7.85
N SER A 190 -9.72 -11.76 -7.04
CA SER A 190 -9.57 -13.13 -7.52
C SER A 190 -10.81 -13.57 -8.31
N THR A 191 -12.02 -13.21 -7.85
CA THR A 191 -13.26 -13.53 -8.56
C THR A 191 -13.37 -12.79 -9.88
N ILE A 192 -13.07 -11.48 -9.90
CA ILE A 192 -13.08 -10.67 -11.14
C ILE A 192 -12.07 -11.23 -12.16
N GLN A 193 -10.83 -11.52 -11.73
CA GLN A 193 -9.80 -12.05 -12.62
C GLN A 193 -10.17 -13.42 -13.20
N LYS A 194 -10.76 -14.31 -12.39
CA LYS A 194 -11.04 -15.70 -12.80
C LYS A 194 -12.39 -15.89 -13.49
N LYS A 195 -13.40 -15.09 -13.13
CA LYS A 195 -14.81 -15.31 -13.49
C LYS A 195 -15.54 -14.06 -13.98
N GLY A 196 -14.86 -12.91 -14.00
CA GLY A 196 -15.43 -11.64 -14.46
C GLY A 196 -16.35 -10.95 -13.45
N THR A 197 -16.78 -9.75 -13.83
CA THR A 197 -17.53 -8.80 -12.98
C THR A 197 -18.91 -9.31 -12.58
N LEU A 198 -19.60 -10.06 -13.45
CA LEU A 198 -20.92 -10.61 -13.13
C LEU A 198 -20.87 -11.63 -11.98
N ALA A 199 -19.87 -12.51 -11.97
CA ALA A 199 -19.66 -13.45 -10.87
C ALA A 199 -19.21 -12.74 -9.58
N ALA A 200 -18.47 -11.64 -9.71
CA ALA A 200 -18.06 -10.81 -8.59
C ALA A 200 -19.24 -10.16 -7.86
N LEU A 201 -20.30 -9.78 -8.58
CA LEU A 201 -21.53 -9.27 -7.96
C LEU A 201 -22.22 -10.34 -7.11
N GLU A 202 -22.28 -11.59 -7.57
CA GLU A 202 -22.83 -12.70 -6.79
C GLU A 202 -21.98 -12.99 -5.54
N PHE A 203 -20.66 -12.97 -5.69
CA PHE A 203 -19.74 -13.07 -4.56
C PHE A 203 -20.01 -11.96 -3.53
N CYS A 204 -20.12 -10.70 -3.97
CA CYS A 204 -20.42 -9.59 -3.08
C CYS A 204 -21.79 -9.74 -2.40
N ASN A 205 -22.79 -10.32 -3.07
CA ASN A 205 -24.12 -10.53 -2.54
C ASN A 205 -24.14 -11.61 -1.44
N ILE A 206 -23.38 -12.68 -1.64
CA ILE A 206 -23.46 -13.89 -0.79
C ILE A 206 -22.34 -13.94 0.26
N LYS A 207 -21.11 -13.57 -0.11
CA LYS A 207 -19.89 -13.84 0.68
C LYS A 207 -19.35 -12.63 1.43
N ALA A 208 -19.73 -11.41 1.06
CA ALA A 208 -19.16 -10.21 1.69
C ALA A 208 -19.48 -10.11 3.20
N TYR A 209 -20.71 -10.44 3.62
CA TYR A 209 -21.08 -10.45 5.05
C TYR A 209 -20.35 -11.55 5.83
N PRO A 210 -20.41 -12.83 5.42
CA PRO A 210 -19.68 -13.90 6.11
C PRO A 210 -18.18 -13.61 6.29
N LEU A 211 -17.53 -13.00 5.31
CA LEU A 211 -16.12 -12.61 5.42
C LEU A 211 -15.92 -11.46 6.42
N THR A 212 -16.81 -10.47 6.42
CA THR A 212 -16.76 -9.37 7.41
C THR A 212 -16.99 -9.91 8.83
N ASP A 213 -17.98 -10.80 9.00
CA ASP A 213 -18.29 -11.44 10.29
C ASP A 213 -17.14 -12.33 10.77
N SER A 214 -16.46 -13.03 9.86
CA SER A 214 -15.26 -13.81 10.20
C SER A 214 -14.14 -12.90 10.72
N MET A 215 -13.93 -11.74 10.10
CA MET A 215 -12.92 -10.79 10.55
C MET A 215 -13.30 -10.11 11.88
N ALA A 216 -14.60 -9.90 12.12
CA ALA A 216 -15.11 -9.47 13.42
C ALA A 216 -14.73 -10.46 14.54
N VAL A 217 -14.83 -11.77 14.28
CA VAL A 217 -14.38 -12.81 15.21
C VAL A 217 -12.87 -12.81 15.40
N VAL A 218 -12.09 -12.76 14.31
CA VAL A 218 -10.62 -12.73 14.35
C VAL A 218 -10.09 -11.60 15.23
N HIS A 219 -10.73 -10.43 15.14
CA HIS A 219 -10.30 -9.23 15.86
C HIS A 219 -11.01 -9.02 17.20
N ASN A 220 -11.91 -9.93 17.58
CA ASN A 220 -12.80 -9.77 18.74
C ASN A 220 -13.47 -8.37 18.76
N ALA A 221 -13.96 -7.94 17.59
CA ALA A 221 -14.50 -6.61 17.35
C ALA A 221 -15.83 -6.72 16.60
N LYS A 222 -16.65 -5.68 16.64
CA LYS A 222 -17.78 -5.50 15.72
C LYS A 222 -17.25 -4.75 14.50
N ILE A 223 -17.35 -5.33 13.30
CA ILE A 223 -16.86 -4.70 12.07
C ILE A 223 -18.03 -4.58 11.09
N LYS A 224 -18.25 -3.37 10.56
CA LYS A 224 -19.28 -3.09 9.56
C LYS A 224 -18.73 -2.20 8.46
N ARG A 225 -19.34 -2.31 7.29
CA ARG A 225 -19.21 -1.31 6.20
C ARG A 225 -20.56 -0.65 6.01
N VAL A 226 -20.60 0.66 6.14
CA VAL A 226 -21.84 1.43 6.03
C VAL A 226 -21.69 2.57 5.03
N SER A 227 -22.81 3.04 4.49
CA SER A 227 -22.84 4.08 3.47
C SER A 227 -24.16 4.83 3.47
N ASP A 228 -24.09 6.08 3.05
CA ASP A 228 -25.21 6.95 2.67
C ASP A 228 -25.91 6.51 1.37
N GLN A 229 -25.19 5.79 0.50
CA GLN A 229 -25.68 5.21 -0.76
C GLN A 229 -25.42 3.69 -0.78
N PRO A 230 -26.14 2.91 0.05
CA PRO A 230 -25.90 1.48 0.19
C PRO A 230 -26.37 0.69 -1.04
N ARG A 231 -25.59 -0.32 -1.44
CA ARG A 231 -26.04 -1.34 -2.41
C ARG A 231 -26.93 -2.38 -1.75
N ASN A 232 -26.45 -2.91 -0.64
CA ASN A 232 -27.25 -3.74 0.25
C ASN A 232 -27.85 -2.84 1.35
N PRO A 233 -29.18 -2.78 1.51
CA PRO A 233 -29.82 -1.97 2.54
C PRO A 233 -29.32 -2.21 3.97
N LYS A 234 -28.77 -3.40 4.26
CA LYS A 234 -28.15 -3.71 5.56
C LYS A 234 -26.88 -2.90 5.85
N ASN A 235 -26.29 -2.24 4.84
CA ASN A 235 -25.15 -1.33 4.98
C ASN A 235 -25.58 0.15 5.04
N SER A 236 -26.85 0.44 5.35
CA SER A 236 -27.27 1.83 5.53
C SER A 236 -26.58 2.44 6.75
N ALA A 237 -25.95 3.59 6.56
CA ALA A 237 -25.36 4.36 7.66
C ALA A 237 -26.45 4.92 8.58
N ASN A 238 -26.17 4.93 9.88
CA ASN A 238 -26.98 5.63 10.88
C ASN A 238 -26.65 7.14 10.91
N SER A 239 -27.42 7.92 11.67
CA SER A 239 -27.27 9.39 11.72
C SER A 239 -25.86 9.86 12.08
N LYS A 240 -25.16 9.17 12.99
CA LYS A 240 -23.78 9.50 13.37
C LYS A 240 -22.80 9.16 12.23
N GLU A 241 -22.93 7.96 11.68
CA GLU A 241 -22.09 7.50 10.56
C GLU A 241 -22.21 8.40 9.33
N LEU A 242 -23.41 8.94 9.06
CA LEU A 242 -23.65 9.91 7.99
C LEU A 242 -22.86 11.22 8.19
N ILE A 243 -22.71 11.69 9.43
CA ILE A 243 -21.90 12.88 9.75
C ILE A 243 -20.44 12.62 9.37
N TYR A 244 -19.88 11.48 9.77
CA TYR A 244 -18.48 11.15 9.44
C TYR A 244 -18.26 10.90 7.95
N ILE A 245 -19.19 10.24 7.26
CA ILE A 245 -19.13 10.10 5.80
C ILE A 245 -19.02 11.48 5.15
N ASN A 246 -19.84 12.44 5.59
CA ASN A 246 -19.81 13.79 5.05
C ASN A 246 -18.53 14.55 5.41
N SER A 247 -17.98 14.37 6.62
CA SER A 247 -16.67 14.93 6.99
C SER A 247 -15.58 14.42 6.06
N PHE A 248 -15.49 13.10 5.86
CA PHE A 248 -14.48 12.51 4.99
C PHE A 248 -14.61 12.96 3.53
N LYS A 249 -15.84 13.18 3.03
CA LYS A 249 -16.05 13.75 1.69
C LYS A 249 -15.46 15.16 1.60
N GLN A 250 -15.72 16.01 2.59
CA GLN A 250 -15.21 17.38 2.61
C GLN A 250 -13.68 17.42 2.71
N ASP A 251 -13.09 16.55 3.52
CA ASP A 251 -11.63 16.46 3.65
C ASP A 251 -11.00 16.05 2.32
N LEU A 252 -11.58 15.06 1.66
CA LEU A 252 -11.10 14.57 0.37
C LEU A 252 -11.26 15.60 -0.76
N GLU A 253 -12.38 16.35 -0.79
CA GLU A 253 -12.60 17.46 -1.73
C GLU A 253 -11.59 18.60 -1.55
N LYS A 254 -11.14 18.84 -0.31
CA LYS A 254 -10.08 19.81 0.01
C LYS A 254 -8.67 19.28 -0.23
N GLY A 255 -8.51 18.03 -0.67
CA GLY A 255 -7.22 17.38 -0.88
C GLY A 255 -6.46 17.05 0.42
N LEU A 256 -7.13 17.12 1.56
CA LEU A 256 -6.56 16.82 2.87
C LEU A 256 -6.35 15.31 3.02
N THR A 257 -5.35 14.94 3.83
CA THR A 257 -5.15 13.55 4.23
C THR A 257 -6.29 13.12 5.13
N VAL A 258 -6.87 11.95 4.83
CA VAL A 258 -8.02 11.45 5.60
C VAL A 258 -7.56 10.57 6.74
N GLU A 259 -7.70 11.09 7.95
CA GLU A 259 -7.37 10.41 9.19
C GLU A 259 -8.58 9.65 9.76
N PRO A 260 -8.37 8.57 10.53
CA PRO A 260 -9.47 7.89 11.20
C PRO A 260 -10.11 8.76 12.28
N ILE A 261 -11.39 8.53 12.54
CA ILE A 261 -12.12 9.14 13.66
C ILE A 261 -12.25 8.10 14.76
N VAL A 262 -11.82 8.45 15.97
CA VAL A 262 -11.89 7.58 17.15
C VAL A 262 -12.69 8.25 18.26
N GLU A 263 -13.69 7.53 18.77
CA GLU A 263 -14.43 7.91 19.97
C GLU A 263 -14.24 6.84 21.03
N LYS A 264 -13.95 7.26 22.27
CA LYS A 264 -13.89 6.36 23.43
C LYS A 264 -15.02 6.70 24.38
N ASN A 265 -15.79 5.70 24.81
CA ASN A 265 -16.81 5.90 25.83
C ASN A 265 -16.26 5.58 27.24
N ASN A 266 -17.01 6.01 28.26
CA ASN A 266 -16.63 5.82 29.67
C ASN A 266 -16.55 4.35 30.09
N SER A 267 -17.15 3.43 29.32
CA SER A 267 -17.08 1.98 29.56
C SER A 267 -15.87 1.29 28.90
N GLY A 268 -14.97 2.05 28.27
CA GLY A 268 -13.78 1.52 27.60
C GLY A 268 -14.06 0.89 26.23
N GLU A 269 -15.26 1.07 25.67
CA GLU A 269 -15.56 0.69 24.29
C GLU A 269 -15.14 1.84 23.36
N ILE A 270 -14.39 1.45 22.34
CA ILE A 270 -13.84 2.32 21.31
C ILE A 270 -14.75 2.18 20.07
N ALA A 271 -15.08 3.29 19.44
CA ALA A 271 -15.68 3.35 18.13
C ALA A 271 -14.69 4.00 17.16
N PHE A 272 -14.36 3.28 16.08
CA PHE A 272 -13.39 3.67 15.08
C PHE A 272 -14.06 3.75 13.72
N TYR A 273 -13.77 4.82 12.97
CA TYR A 273 -14.31 5.04 11.64
C TYR A 273 -13.22 5.41 10.63
N TYR A 274 -13.26 4.82 9.44
CA TYR A 274 -12.28 5.05 8.38
C TYR A 274 -12.93 4.97 7.00
N PRO A 275 -12.65 5.89 6.07
CA PRO A 275 -13.33 5.92 4.78
C PRO A 275 -13.00 4.73 3.88
N ILE A 276 -13.96 4.42 3.02
CA ILE A 276 -13.80 3.52 1.87
C ILE A 276 -13.74 4.42 0.63
N ILE A 277 -12.55 4.62 0.10
CA ILE A 277 -12.32 5.48 -1.08
C ILE A 277 -12.36 4.63 -2.35
N THR A 278 -13.09 5.12 -3.36
CA THR A 278 -13.19 4.47 -4.67
C THR A 278 -11.91 4.61 -5.48
N ASN A 279 -11.63 3.61 -6.30
CA ASN A 279 -10.59 3.65 -7.33
C ASN A 279 -11.16 3.09 -8.65
N THR A 280 -10.35 3.03 -9.70
CA THR A 280 -10.77 2.63 -11.05
C THR A 280 -11.49 1.28 -11.10
N MET A 281 -11.05 0.30 -10.31
CA MET A 281 -11.70 -1.02 -10.25
C MET A 281 -13.08 -0.98 -9.60
N CYS A 282 -13.35 -0.04 -8.68
CA CYS A 282 -14.68 0.13 -8.09
C CYS A 282 -15.72 0.52 -9.15
N LEU A 283 -15.30 1.27 -10.17
CA LEU A 283 -16.19 1.91 -11.14
C LEU A 283 -16.84 0.91 -12.10
N GLN A 284 -16.27 -0.28 -12.23
CA GLN A 284 -16.90 -1.39 -12.97
C GLN A 284 -18.29 -1.76 -12.43
N CYS A 285 -18.56 -1.48 -11.15
CA CYS A 285 -19.83 -1.79 -10.49
C CYS A 285 -20.50 -0.56 -9.83
N HIS A 286 -19.72 0.47 -9.50
CA HIS A 286 -20.16 1.66 -8.77
C HIS A 286 -20.07 2.95 -9.60
N GLY A 287 -19.53 2.87 -10.82
CA GLY A 287 -19.28 4.02 -11.66
C GLY A 287 -20.55 4.62 -12.27
N THR A 288 -20.32 5.55 -13.18
CA THR A 288 -21.36 6.12 -14.04
C THR A 288 -21.87 5.09 -15.07
N LYS A 289 -22.94 5.44 -15.79
CA LYS A 289 -23.52 4.59 -16.85
C LYS A 289 -22.54 4.26 -17.97
N ASN A 290 -21.48 5.05 -18.13
CA ASN A 290 -20.45 4.84 -19.15
C ASN A 290 -19.38 3.83 -18.69
N GLU A 291 -19.27 3.58 -17.39
CA GLU A 291 -18.24 2.72 -16.80
C GLU A 291 -18.79 1.35 -16.39
N VAL A 292 -20.08 1.28 -16.06
CA VAL A 292 -20.76 0.04 -15.71
C VAL A 292 -21.46 -0.52 -16.96
N THR A 293 -21.12 -1.76 -17.34
CA THR A 293 -21.71 -2.38 -18.54
C THR A 293 -23.22 -2.60 -18.41
N PRO A 294 -23.98 -2.63 -19.52
CA PRO A 294 -25.40 -2.95 -19.49
C PRO A 294 -25.73 -4.28 -18.80
N GLU A 295 -24.95 -5.35 -19.03
CA GLU A 295 -25.20 -6.64 -18.35
C GLU A 295 -24.97 -6.52 -16.83
N THR A 296 -23.96 -5.75 -16.43
CA THR A 296 -23.64 -5.50 -15.03
C THR A 296 -24.78 -4.72 -14.35
N LEU A 297 -25.34 -3.69 -15.00
CA LEU A 297 -26.50 -2.94 -14.49
C LEU A 297 -27.73 -3.84 -14.32
N VAL A 298 -28.01 -4.71 -15.29
CA VAL A 298 -29.12 -5.69 -15.20
C VAL A 298 -28.91 -6.63 -14.00
N LYS A 299 -27.69 -7.17 -13.85
CA LYS A 299 -27.37 -8.07 -12.73
C LYS A 299 -27.47 -7.37 -11.38
N ILE A 300 -27.00 -6.11 -11.28
CA ILE A 300 -27.14 -5.29 -10.07
C ILE A 300 -28.62 -5.13 -9.71
N LYS A 301 -29.48 -4.74 -10.67
CA LYS A 301 -30.91 -4.55 -10.45
C LYS A 301 -31.59 -5.84 -9.96
N ASN A 302 -31.19 -6.99 -10.49
CA ASN A 302 -31.75 -8.28 -10.09
C ASN A 302 -31.31 -8.70 -8.67
N LEU A 303 -30.03 -8.54 -8.34
CA LEU A 303 -29.49 -8.92 -7.02
C LEU A 303 -29.81 -7.89 -5.92
N TYR A 304 -29.98 -6.63 -6.31
CA TYR A 304 -30.17 -5.48 -5.41
C TYR A 304 -31.24 -4.54 -5.96
N PRO A 305 -32.55 -4.88 -5.83
CA PRO A 305 -33.64 -4.06 -6.37
C PRO A 305 -33.73 -2.63 -5.79
N LYS A 306 -33.10 -2.39 -4.63
CA LYS A 306 -33.04 -1.10 -3.94
C LYS A 306 -31.65 -0.48 -3.95
N ASP A 307 -30.82 -0.84 -4.93
CA ASP A 307 -29.46 -0.32 -5.05
C ASP A 307 -29.44 1.21 -5.16
N LYS A 308 -28.52 1.84 -4.43
CA LYS A 308 -28.23 3.28 -4.51
C LYS A 308 -26.79 3.57 -4.92
N ALA A 309 -25.98 2.53 -5.16
CA ALA A 309 -24.52 2.65 -5.17
C ALA A 309 -23.92 2.84 -6.57
N LEU A 310 -24.43 3.78 -7.34
CA LEU A 310 -23.97 4.07 -8.71
C LEU A 310 -23.64 5.55 -8.85
N GLY A 311 -22.87 5.89 -9.88
CA GLY A 311 -22.52 7.27 -10.20
C GLY A 311 -21.28 7.79 -9.48
N TYR A 312 -20.47 6.89 -8.90
CA TYR A 312 -19.19 7.28 -8.31
C TYR A 312 -18.13 7.54 -9.38
N SER A 313 -17.16 8.39 -9.05
CA SER A 313 -15.89 8.56 -9.75
C SER A 313 -14.74 7.96 -8.93
N THR A 314 -13.51 7.99 -9.45
CA THR A 314 -12.32 7.67 -8.67
C THR A 314 -12.10 8.72 -7.57
N ASN A 315 -11.52 8.30 -6.45
CA ASN A 315 -11.18 9.17 -5.32
C ASN A 315 -12.40 9.84 -4.67
N GLU A 316 -13.46 9.06 -4.46
CA GLU A 316 -14.68 9.49 -3.76
C GLU A 316 -14.95 8.58 -2.55
N VAL A 317 -15.59 9.14 -1.52
CA VAL A 317 -16.00 8.36 -0.35
C VAL A 317 -17.23 7.52 -0.67
N ARG A 318 -17.04 6.22 -0.84
CA ARG A 318 -18.11 5.23 -1.03
C ARG A 318 -18.88 4.99 0.27
N GLY A 319 -18.23 5.13 1.41
CA GLY A 319 -18.79 4.84 2.72
C GLY A 319 -17.68 4.77 3.76
N ILE A 320 -17.94 4.14 4.90
CA ILE A 320 -16.95 4.00 5.98
C ILE A 320 -16.93 2.57 6.52
N TRP A 321 -15.78 2.19 7.04
CA TRP A 321 -15.67 1.17 8.08
C TRP A 321 -16.22 1.76 9.38
N SER A 322 -17.07 1.00 10.06
CA SER A 322 -17.51 1.28 11.43
C SER A 322 -17.10 0.09 12.28
N ILE A 323 -16.16 0.32 13.20
CA ILE A 323 -15.55 -0.71 14.01
C ILE A 323 -15.73 -0.37 15.48
N SER A 324 -16.10 -1.36 16.28
CA SER A 324 -16.19 -1.19 17.72
C SER A 324 -15.51 -2.34 18.44
N PHE A 325 -14.67 -2.02 19.42
CA PHE A 325 -13.87 -2.98 20.16
C PHE A 325 -13.58 -2.45 21.57
N LYS A 326 -13.06 -3.31 22.45
CA LYS A 326 -12.60 -2.93 23.78
C LYS A 326 -11.08 -2.88 23.78
N GLU A 327 -10.54 -1.94 24.55
CA GLU A 327 -9.13 -1.91 24.93
C GLU A 327 -8.78 -3.07 25.86
#